data_AF-A0A645BLN1-F1
#
_entry.id   AF-A0A645BLN1-F1
#
_cell.length_a   1.000
_cell.length_b   1.000
_cell.length_c   1.000
_cell.angle_alpha   90.00
_cell.angle_beta   90.00
_cell.angle_gamma   90.00
#
_symmetry.space_group_name_H-M   'P 1'
#
loop_
_entity.id
_entity.type
_entity.pdbx_description
1 polymer ?
#
loop_
_entity_poly.entity_id
_entity_poly.type
_entity_poly.pdbx_seq_one_letter_code
_entity_poly.pdbx_strand_id
1 'polypeptide(L)'
;MRAMNFRKYLIPIGIACLFIASYNAWGWQGPVTVSGGLVMWALLHYTRLMNVMQKANKSPIGHVGSAVMLNAKLRPGVNLLHVVAMTRSLGELLTPANTDPERYRWTDGSKSFVVCEFVNGRLVKWELTRPQNTDDDKPKDESGAISSTQS
;
A
#
# COMPACT_ATOMS: atom_id res chain seq x y z
N MET A 1 1.46 1.55 -38.10
CA MET A 1 0.06 1.92 -37.82
C MET A 1 -0.22 1.66 -36.35
N ARG A 2 -0.63 2.70 -35.60
CA ARG A 2 -0.84 2.66 -34.15
C ARG A 2 -1.91 1.61 -33.83
N ALA A 3 -1.60 0.59 -33.04
CA ALA A 3 -2.61 -0.29 -32.47
C ALA A 3 -3.50 0.57 -31.56
N MET A 4 -4.55 1.13 -32.15
CA MET A 4 -5.54 1.90 -31.40
C MET A 4 -6.15 0.98 -30.37
N ASN A 5 -6.59 1.55 -29.25
CA ASN A 5 -7.16 0.89 -28.09
C ASN A 5 -8.48 0.13 -28.40
N PHE A 6 -8.51 -0.72 -29.42
CA PHE A 6 -9.65 -1.51 -29.89
C PHE A 6 -10.25 -2.33 -28.75
N ARG A 7 -9.41 -2.79 -27.83
CA ARG A 7 -9.83 -3.50 -26.62
C ARG A 7 -10.70 -2.64 -25.67
N LYS A 8 -10.53 -1.31 -25.66
CA LYS A 8 -11.39 -0.40 -24.87
C LYS A 8 -12.77 -0.17 -25.50
N TYR A 9 -12.86 -0.31 -26.83
CA TYR A 9 -14.11 -0.11 -27.60
C TYR A 9 -14.90 -1.42 -27.79
N LEU A 10 -14.22 -2.57 -27.79
CA LEU A 10 -14.86 -3.88 -27.87
C LEU A 10 -15.83 -4.14 -26.72
N ILE A 11 -15.51 -3.69 -25.51
CA ILE A 11 -16.35 -3.87 -24.32
C ILE A 11 -17.69 -3.12 -24.44
N PRO A 12 -17.73 -1.79 -24.71
CA PRO A 12 -19.01 -1.08 -24.87
C PRO A 12 -19.81 -1.54 -26.10
N ILE A 13 -19.14 -1.89 -27.20
CA ILE A 13 -19.80 -2.44 -28.39
C ILE A 13 -20.43 -3.80 -28.08
N GLY A 14 -19.73 -4.67 -27.36
CA GLY A 14 -20.25 -5.98 -26.93
C GLY A 14 -21.50 -5.86 -26.04
N ILE A 15 -21.51 -4.89 -25.12
CA ILE A 15 -22.69 -4.62 -24.27
C ILE A 15 -23.87 -4.11 -25.10
N ALA A 16 -23.63 -3.20 -26.05
CA ALA A 16 -24.68 -2.70 -26.94
C ALA A 16 -25.28 -3.81 -27.82
N CYS A 17 -24.44 -4.67 -28.41
CA CYS A 17 -24.90 -5.83 -29.18
C CYS A 17 -25.70 -6.82 -28.34
N LEU A 18 -25.29 -7.08 -27.08
CA LEU A 18 -26.04 -7.94 -26.16
C LEU A 18 -27.42 -7.37 -25.83
N PHE A 19 -27.53 -6.06 -25.61
CA PHE A 19 -28.83 -5.40 -25.38
C PHE A 19 -29.76 -5.52 -26.59
N ILE A 20 -29.24 -5.29 -27.81
CA ILE A 20 -30.01 -5.37 -29.06
C ILE A 20 -30.45 -6.82 -29.34
N ALA A 21 -29.54 -7.78 -29.18
CA ALA A 21 -29.84 -9.20 -29.38
C ALA A 21 -30.88 -9.71 -28.36
N SER A 22 -30.78 -9.26 -27.10
CA SER A 22 -31.73 -9.63 -26.05
C SER A 22 -33.12 -9.03 -26.28
N TYR A 23 -33.19 -7.78 -26.79
CA TYR A 23 -34.45 -7.16 -27.18
C TYR A 23 -35.14 -7.90 -28.34
N ASN A 24 -34.39 -8.37 -29.32
CA ASN A 24 -34.95 -9.08 -30.47
C ASN A 24 -35.45 -10.49 -30.12
N ALA A 25 -34.83 -11.16 -29.13
CA ALA A 25 -35.19 -12.53 -28.76
C ALA A 25 -36.37 -12.63 -27.78
N TRP A 26 -36.48 -11.71 -26.82
CA TRP A 26 -37.48 -11.78 -25.73
C TRP A 26 -38.27 -10.47 -25.52
N GLY A 27 -38.19 -9.54 -26.48
CA GLY A 27 -38.87 -8.25 -26.38
C GLY A 27 -38.40 -7.46 -25.16
N TRP A 28 -39.36 -7.00 -24.36
CA TRP A 28 -39.09 -6.12 -23.21
C TRP A 28 -38.42 -6.83 -22.01
N GLN A 29 -38.48 -8.16 -21.92
CA GLN A 29 -37.91 -8.93 -20.79
C GLN A 29 -36.38 -9.11 -20.89
N GLY A 30 -35.84 -9.10 -22.10
CA GLY A 30 -34.41 -9.25 -22.36
C GLY A 30 -33.57 -8.14 -21.70
N PRO A 31 -33.82 -6.86 -22.01
CA PRO A 31 -33.10 -5.73 -21.42
C PRO A 31 -33.18 -5.68 -19.89
N VAL A 32 -34.30 -6.10 -19.30
CA VAL A 32 -34.49 -6.15 -17.84
C VAL A 32 -33.59 -7.23 -17.22
N THR A 33 -33.46 -8.38 -17.86
CA THR A 33 -32.56 -9.45 -17.40
C THR A 33 -31.08 -9.03 -17.53
N VAL A 34 -30.70 -8.39 -18.64
CA VAL A 34 -29.33 -7.91 -18.84
C VAL A 34 -28.98 -6.79 -17.85
N SER A 35 -29.90 -5.85 -17.60
CA SER A 35 -29.68 -4.79 -16.62
C SER A 35 -29.58 -5.35 -15.19
N GLY A 36 -30.41 -6.32 -14.82
CA GLY A 36 -30.32 -7.03 -13.54
C GLY A 36 -28.98 -7.75 -13.36
N GLY A 37 -28.53 -8.48 -14.39
CA GLY A 37 -27.21 -9.12 -14.39
C GLY A 37 -26.05 -8.13 -14.32
N LEU A 38 -26.16 -7.00 -15.02
CA LEU A 38 -25.17 -5.93 -14.98
C LEU A 38 -25.08 -5.30 -13.59
N VAL A 39 -26.23 -5.03 -12.95
CA VAL A 39 -26.30 -4.49 -11.59
C VAL A 39 -25.71 -5.48 -10.60
N MET A 40 -26.12 -6.75 -10.63
CA MET A 40 -25.54 -7.82 -9.81
C MET A 40 -24.03 -7.91 -9.97
N TRP A 41 -23.55 -7.92 -11.23
CA TRP A 41 -22.12 -7.93 -11.53
C TRP A 41 -21.41 -6.67 -11.00
N ALA A 42 -22.01 -5.49 -11.17
CA ALA A 42 -21.46 -4.24 -10.68
C ALA A 42 -21.38 -4.22 -9.15
N LEU A 43 -22.39 -4.72 -8.44
CA LEU A 43 -22.34 -4.87 -6.98
C LEU A 43 -21.24 -5.84 -6.54
N LEU A 44 -21.07 -6.99 -7.22
CA LEU A 44 -19.98 -7.94 -6.92
C LEU A 44 -18.59 -7.35 -7.23
N HIS A 45 -18.48 -6.61 -8.32
CA HIS A 45 -17.23 -5.94 -8.69
C HIS A 45 -16.91 -4.81 -7.70
N TYR A 46 -17.91 -4.01 -7.33
CA TYR A 46 -17.79 -2.94 -6.36
C TYR A 46 -17.47 -3.46 -4.96
N THR A 47 -18.15 -4.50 -4.49
CA THR A 47 -17.85 -5.14 -3.19
C THR A 47 -16.46 -5.77 -3.18
N ARG A 48 -16.00 -6.37 -4.29
CA ARG A 48 -14.61 -6.83 -4.43
C ARG A 48 -13.62 -5.67 -4.31
N LEU A 49 -13.87 -4.54 -4.98
CA LEU A 49 -13.03 -3.33 -4.89
C LEU A 49 -13.06 -2.72 -3.48
N MET A 50 -14.24 -2.64 -2.88
CA MET A 50 -14.45 -2.08 -1.54
C MET A 50 -13.81 -2.96 -0.46
N ASN A 51 -13.85 -4.29 -0.58
CA ASN A 51 -13.15 -5.19 0.34
C ASN A 51 -11.63 -5.04 0.26
N VAL A 52 -11.07 -4.79 -0.93
CA VAL A 52 -9.64 -4.48 -1.09
C VAL A 52 -9.29 -3.13 -0.48
N MET A 53 -10.12 -2.10 -0.71
CA MET A 53 -9.94 -0.78 -0.12
C MET A 53 -10.12 -0.77 1.40
N GLN A 54 -11.10 -1.51 1.95
CA GLN A 54 -11.28 -1.69 3.39
C GLN A 54 -10.08 -2.39 4.03
N LYS A 55 -9.46 -3.34 3.31
CA LYS A 55 -8.21 -3.98 3.75
C LYS A 55 -7.02 -3.00 3.73
N ALA A 56 -7.01 -2.04 2.82
CA ALA A 56 -6.04 -0.96 2.79
C ALA A 56 -6.30 0.12 3.85
N ASN A 57 -7.56 0.45 4.13
CA ASN A 57 -8.01 1.46 5.12
C ASN A 57 -7.81 1.01 6.58
N LYS A 58 -7.51 -0.27 6.81
CA LYS A 58 -6.99 -0.77 8.09
C LYS A 58 -5.48 -0.53 8.28
N SER A 59 -4.79 0.03 7.29
CA SER A 59 -3.37 0.37 7.42
C SER A 59 -3.26 1.70 8.16
N PRO A 60 -2.73 1.73 9.39
CA PRO A 60 -2.58 2.98 10.14
C PRO A 60 -1.70 3.95 9.34
N ILE A 61 -1.97 5.25 9.50
CA ILE A 61 -1.16 6.33 8.94
C ILE A 61 0.30 6.08 9.33
N GLY A 62 1.22 6.18 8.37
CA GLY A 62 2.63 5.89 8.58
C GLY A 62 2.98 4.41 8.61
N HIS A 63 2.07 3.48 8.30
CA HIS A 63 2.40 2.05 8.25
C HIS A 63 2.73 1.53 6.84
N VAL A 64 3.76 0.69 6.70
CA VAL A 64 4.13 0.02 5.44
C VAL A 64 4.22 -1.50 5.63
N GLY A 65 3.89 -2.28 4.59
CA GLY A 65 3.93 -3.75 4.67
C GLY A 65 5.31 -4.34 4.99
N SER A 66 6.40 -3.65 4.64
CA SER A 66 7.77 -3.99 5.06
C SER A 66 8.70 -2.79 4.85
N ALA A 67 9.39 -2.36 5.90
CA ALA A 67 10.35 -1.26 5.86
C ALA A 67 11.56 -1.60 4.98
N VAL A 68 11.97 -2.87 4.98
CA VAL A 68 13.08 -3.37 4.15
C VAL A 68 12.74 -3.35 2.67
N MET A 69 11.53 -3.76 2.30
CA MET A 69 11.10 -3.72 0.90
C MET A 69 10.94 -2.29 0.40
N LEU A 70 10.51 -1.36 1.26
CA LEU A 70 10.48 0.06 0.93
C LEU A 70 11.91 0.57 0.68
N ASN A 71 12.83 0.34 1.62
CA ASN A 71 14.24 0.72 1.49
C ASN A 71 14.87 0.23 0.17
N ALA A 72 14.57 -1.00 -0.25
CA ALA A 72 15.09 -1.57 -1.50
C ALA A 72 14.49 -0.95 -2.78
N LYS A 73 13.30 -0.36 -2.69
CA LYS A 73 12.60 0.28 -3.83
C LYS A 73 12.88 1.78 -3.92
N LEU A 74 13.40 2.39 -2.87
CA LEU A 74 13.71 3.82 -2.85
C LEU A 74 14.87 4.12 -3.80
N ARG A 75 14.74 5.23 -4.51
CA ARG A 75 15.72 5.75 -5.47
C ARG A 75 15.82 7.26 -5.29
N PRO A 76 17.01 7.85 -5.46
CA PRO A 76 17.14 9.30 -5.38
C PRO A 76 16.28 9.98 -6.44
N GLY A 77 15.64 11.10 -6.07
CA GLY A 77 14.83 11.92 -6.99
C GLY A 77 13.38 11.47 -7.18
N VAL A 78 12.94 10.36 -6.56
CA VAL A 78 11.51 9.99 -6.59
C VAL A 78 10.67 11.02 -5.81
N ASN A 79 9.50 11.34 -6.34
CA ASN A 79 8.57 12.27 -5.72
C ASN A 79 7.89 11.62 -4.50
N LEU A 80 7.57 12.40 -3.47
CA LEU A 80 6.75 12.00 -2.32
C LEU A 80 5.48 11.21 -2.75
N LEU A 81 4.76 11.69 -3.77
CA LEU A 81 3.55 11.03 -4.26
C LEU A 81 3.83 9.62 -4.80
N HIS A 82 4.98 9.42 -5.43
CA HIS A 82 5.41 8.10 -5.90
C HIS A 82 5.66 7.15 -4.72
N VAL A 83 6.29 7.64 -3.65
CA VAL A 83 6.53 6.86 -2.43
C VAL A 83 5.21 6.49 -1.75
N VAL A 84 4.27 7.44 -1.61
CA VAL A 84 2.93 7.20 -1.07
C VAL A 84 2.15 6.18 -1.91
N ALA A 85 2.24 6.26 -3.24
CA ALA A 85 1.61 5.28 -4.14
C ALA A 85 2.20 3.86 -3.96
N MET A 86 3.51 3.75 -3.71
CA MET A 86 4.19 2.48 -3.45
C MET A 86 3.85 1.89 -2.08
N THR A 87 3.75 2.71 -1.04
CA THR A 87 3.44 2.26 0.33
C THR A 87 1.95 2.10 0.58
N ARG A 88 1.10 2.73 -0.24
CA ARG A 88 -0.35 2.88 -0.04
C ARG A 88 -0.70 3.52 1.30
N SER A 89 0.22 4.32 1.86
CA SER A 89 0.09 4.94 3.18
C SER A 89 0.71 6.32 3.16
N LEU A 90 0.00 7.29 3.74
CA LEU A 90 0.56 8.61 4.01
C LEU A 90 1.65 8.45 5.08
N GLY A 91 2.86 8.94 4.78
CA GLY A 91 3.95 8.93 5.76
C GLY A 91 3.61 9.82 6.95
N GLU A 92 4.13 9.46 8.12
CA GLU A 92 4.02 10.29 9.31
C GLU A 92 5.01 11.45 9.19
N LEU A 93 4.49 12.68 9.15
CA LEU A 93 5.32 13.88 9.05
C LEU A 93 6.04 14.13 10.38
N LEU A 94 7.37 14.16 10.36
CA LEU A 94 8.22 14.40 11.54
C LEU A 94 8.70 15.86 11.64
N THR A 95 8.67 16.61 10.55
CA THR A 95 9.06 18.03 10.50
C THR A 95 7.81 18.91 10.56
N PRO A 96 7.86 20.12 11.16
CA PRO A 96 6.78 21.10 11.01
C PRO A 96 6.40 21.32 9.54
N ALA A 97 5.09 21.48 9.27
CA ALA A 97 4.61 21.75 7.92
C ALA A 97 5.31 22.99 7.32
N ASN A 98 5.65 22.92 6.03
CA ASN A 98 6.32 24.00 5.29
C ASN A 98 7.78 24.27 5.69
N THR A 99 8.49 23.25 6.19
CA THR A 99 9.91 23.32 6.52
C THR A 99 10.69 22.32 5.68
N ASP A 100 11.66 22.81 4.91
CA ASP A 100 12.62 21.98 4.18
C ASP A 100 13.85 21.69 5.08
N PRO A 101 14.34 20.44 5.15
CA PRO A 101 13.81 19.24 4.50
C PRO A 101 12.58 18.64 5.21
N GLU A 102 11.59 18.23 4.41
CA GLU A 102 10.40 17.51 4.89
C GLU A 102 10.77 16.05 5.21
N ARG A 103 10.64 15.63 6.47
CA ARG A 103 10.93 14.24 6.89
C ARG A 103 9.63 13.47 7.09
N TYR A 104 9.52 12.33 6.40
CA TYR A 104 8.39 11.42 6.53
C TYR A 104 8.84 10.04 7.02
N ARG A 105 8.09 9.47 7.96
CA ARG A 105 8.35 8.14 8.54
C ARG A 105 7.31 7.12 8.07
N TRP A 106 7.79 5.94 7.68
CA TRP A 106 6.98 4.74 7.51
C TRP A 106 7.50 3.61 8.40
N THR A 107 6.66 3.09 9.28
CA THR A 107 6.93 2.00 10.22
C THR A 107 6.27 0.72 9.74
N ASP A 108 6.92 -0.43 9.89
CA ASP A 108 6.34 -1.74 9.56
C ASP A 108 5.87 -2.51 10.81
N GLY A 109 5.26 -3.67 10.59
CA GLY A 109 4.74 -4.53 11.67
C GLY A 109 5.82 -5.08 12.62
N SER A 110 7.09 -5.05 12.21
CA SER A 110 8.25 -5.47 13.02
C SER A 110 8.84 -4.34 13.86
N LYS A 111 8.17 -3.18 13.91
CA LYS A 111 8.66 -1.92 14.50
C LYS A 111 9.88 -1.33 13.78
N SER A 112 10.29 -1.87 12.63
CA SER A 112 11.31 -1.27 11.79
C SER A 112 10.71 -0.06 11.08
N PHE A 113 11.45 1.03 10.95
CA PHE A 113 10.94 2.23 10.29
C PHE A 113 11.95 2.81 9.31
N VAL A 114 11.44 3.40 8.24
CA VAL A 114 12.22 4.17 7.26
C VAL A 114 11.85 5.63 7.41
N VAL A 115 12.86 6.47 7.59
CA VAL A 115 12.71 7.93 7.51
C VAL A 115 13.23 8.38 6.16
N CYS A 116 12.38 9.08 5.41
CA CYS A 116 12.70 9.65 4.11
C CYS A 116 12.75 11.17 4.22
N GLU A 117 13.79 11.78 3.66
CA GLU A 117 13.99 13.22 3.60
C GLU A 117 13.72 13.72 2.20
N PHE A 118 12.79 14.66 2.09
CA PHE A 118 12.40 15.30 0.84
C PHE A 118 12.81 16.76 0.85
N VAL A 119 13.36 17.23 -0.28
CA VAL A 119 13.64 18.64 -0.53
C VAL A 119 12.94 19.00 -1.82
N ASN A 120 12.09 20.04 -1.80
CA ASN A 120 11.24 20.40 -2.94
C ASN A 120 10.39 19.20 -3.44
N GLY A 121 9.90 18.35 -2.52
CA GLY A 121 9.09 17.18 -2.84
C GLY A 121 9.82 16.01 -3.51
N ARG A 122 11.16 16.05 -3.62
CA ARG A 122 11.99 14.95 -4.13
C ARG A 122 12.82 14.29 -3.04
N LEU A 123 12.87 12.96 -3.07
CA LEU A 123 13.65 12.18 -2.12
C LEU A 123 15.14 12.43 -2.31
N VAL A 124 15.79 12.93 -1.25
CA VAL A 124 17.24 13.20 -1.22
C VAL A 124 17.96 12.12 -0.44
N LYS A 125 17.40 11.71 0.70
CA LYS A 125 18.00 10.74 1.60
C LYS A 125 16.92 9.87 2.24
N TRP A 126 17.28 8.64 2.58
CA TRP A 126 16.44 7.79 3.41
C TRP A 126 17.31 6.95 4.34
N GLU A 127 16.77 6.60 5.49
CA GLU A 127 17.44 5.81 6.52
C GLU A 127 16.50 4.73 7.02
N LEU A 128 16.97 3.48 7.02
CA LEU A 128 16.26 2.35 7.60
C LEU A 128 16.79 2.11 9.01
N THR A 129 15.93 2.31 10.01
CA THR A 129 16.23 1.97 11.40
C THR A 129 15.48 0.69 11.77
N ARG A 130 16.23 -0.34 12.15
CA ARG A 130 15.68 -1.54 12.79
C ARG A 130 15.82 -1.37 14.30
N PRO A 131 14.77 -1.52 15.11
CA PRO A 131 14.92 -1.55 16.55
C PRO A 131 15.82 -2.73 16.91
N GLN A 132 16.96 -2.44 17.54
CA GLN A 132 17.76 -3.47 18.19
C GLN A 132 16.93 -3.99 19.37
N ASN A 133 16.78 -5.31 19.51
CA ASN A 133 16.23 -5.87 20.74
C ASN A 133 17.14 -5.42 21.89
N THR A 134 16.67 -4.47 22.70
CA THR A 134 17.32 -4.06 23.95
C THR A 134 17.13 -5.13 25.02
N ASP A 135 17.57 -6.35 24.74
CA ASP A 135 17.64 -7.46 25.71
C ASP A 135 19.01 -8.17 25.72
N ASP A 136 19.94 -7.79 24.84
CA ASP A 136 21.28 -8.39 24.74
C ASP A 136 22.41 -7.46 25.23
N ASP A 137 22.09 -6.54 26.14
CA ASP A 137 23.10 -5.76 26.90
C ASP A 137 22.73 -5.69 28.38
N LYS A 138 22.60 -6.87 29.00
CA LYS A 138 22.96 -7.01 30.42
C LYS A 138 24.32 -7.71 30.44
N PRO A 139 25.37 -7.10 31.01
CA PRO A 139 26.59 -7.82 31.31
C PRO A 139 26.22 -9.00 32.20
N LYS A 140 26.35 -10.22 31.67
CA LYS A 140 26.54 -11.42 32.50
C LYS A 140 27.96 -11.34 33.03
N ASP A 141 28.19 -10.47 34.00
CA ASP A 141 29.38 -10.57 34.85
C ASP A 141 28.94 -11.07 36.22
N GLU A 142 29.25 -12.35 36.42
CA GLU A 142 29.87 -12.87 37.65
C GLU A 142 29.25 -12.43 38.99
N SER A 143 28.14 -13.06 39.36
CA SER A 143 27.83 -13.31 40.78
C SER A 143 27.71 -14.81 40.99
N GLY A 144 28.87 -15.46 40.88
CA GLY A 144 29.08 -16.89 41.07
C GLY A 144 30.39 -17.14 41.81
N ALA A 145 30.65 -16.39 42.88
CA ALA A 145 31.79 -16.62 43.76
C ALA A 145 31.39 -16.35 45.22
N ILE A 146 30.51 -17.20 45.75
CA ILE A 146 30.45 -17.48 47.17
C ILE A 146 30.52 -18.99 47.37
N SER A 147 31.40 -19.39 48.28
CA SER A 147 31.59 -20.71 48.89
C SER A 147 32.47 -21.74 48.15
N SER A 148 33.78 -21.67 48.41
CA SER A 148 34.51 -22.87 48.83
C SER A 148 35.42 -22.53 50.02
N THR A 149 34.98 -23.04 51.16
CA THR A 149 35.71 -23.18 52.42
C THR A 149 36.84 -24.20 52.26
N GLN A 150 38.07 -23.86 52.67
CA GLN A 150 39.23 -24.71 53.07
C GLN A 150 40.49 -23.81 52.96
N SER A 151 41.41 -23.66 53.93
CA SER A 151 41.76 -24.33 55.18
C SER A 151 42.49 -23.34 56.10
#